data_AF-A0AAQ0QFJ5-F1
#
_entry.id   AF-A0AAQ0QFJ5-F1
#
_cell.length_a   1.000
_cell.length_b   1.000
_cell.length_c   1.000
_cell.angle_alpha   90.00
_cell.angle_beta   90.00
_cell.angle_gamma   90.00
#
_symmetry.space_group_name_H-M   'P 1'
#
loop_
_entity.id
_entity.type
_entity.pdbx_description
1 polymer ?
#
loop_
_entity_poly.entity_id
_entity_poly.type
_entity_poly.pdbx_seq_one_letter_code
_entity_poly.pdbx_strand_id
1 'polypeptide(L)'
;MKKLLFIAAAIISYIAPTQTAIAADPTETHYSMEQCQGSAMPYPARTVKDLAYPDSLTPVYINHVGRHGARFLSSSKYTTSLSRILHRADSLRTISPAGKELLRLCDLVVARTGGRWGALDSLGMAEQRAIASRAFAAFPTLFKDRKINAISSYVPRCVMSMDEFTHQLTRLNNRIEIYTASGRQNNQLVRFWETDPEYKDFMDGEEWHKVYDEYVDSHAPLTVAPRLLGSKYQLTDGEARDFGIAVYKVIAGCSAMGIGADLSQFVTESEINALWSIENLHHYLTHSASTLSTVPATMAAPLLADLIKTCQDAISGANPYSVMLRFGHAETLMPLLSLMHLPGCYYMTNYFDTVGMHWRDFYVVPMASNLQMILFRAESGNYYLRVDLNETPVSLIPGRSIIYIPWNTAQDYLVRCLPIQMQP
;
A
#
# COMPACT_ATOMS: atom_id res chain seq x y z
N MET A 1 38.38 1.00 -87.42
CA MET A 1 38.42 0.06 -86.27
C MET A 1 38.42 0.88 -84.98
N LYS A 2 37.25 1.05 -84.35
CA LYS A 2 37.09 1.72 -83.04
C LYS A 2 37.02 0.64 -81.96
N LYS A 3 37.92 0.66 -80.97
CA LYS A 3 37.89 -0.25 -79.80
C LYS A 3 37.13 0.44 -78.66
N LEU A 4 36.04 -0.18 -78.21
CA LEU A 4 35.29 0.20 -77.01
C LEU A 4 36.04 -0.27 -75.75
N LEU A 5 36.11 0.62 -74.75
CA LEU A 5 36.46 0.29 -73.36
C LEU A 5 35.25 -0.34 -72.66
N PHE A 6 35.48 -1.44 -71.93
CA PHE A 6 34.56 -1.96 -70.92
C PHE A 6 35.08 -1.58 -69.53
N ILE A 7 34.30 -0.79 -68.78
CA ILE A 7 34.51 -0.53 -67.35
C ILE A 7 33.52 -1.41 -66.58
N ALA A 8 34.05 -2.26 -65.69
CA ALA A 8 33.26 -3.07 -64.77
C ALA A 8 32.85 -2.21 -63.56
N ALA A 9 31.54 -2.05 -63.34
CA ALA A 9 30.99 -1.41 -62.15
C ALA A 9 30.71 -2.48 -61.07
N ALA A 10 31.41 -2.40 -59.94
CA ALA A 10 31.13 -3.20 -58.76
C ALA A 10 29.95 -2.58 -58.00
N ILE A 11 28.84 -3.31 -57.87
CA ILE A 11 27.68 -2.93 -57.06
C ILE A 11 27.96 -3.36 -55.62
N ILE A 12 28.20 -2.39 -54.74
CA ILE A 12 28.27 -2.61 -53.29
C ILE A 12 26.85 -2.50 -52.74
N SER A 13 26.25 -3.64 -52.39
CA SER A 13 24.95 -3.69 -51.70
C SER A 13 25.15 -3.29 -50.23
N TYR A 14 24.73 -2.09 -49.87
CA TYR A 14 24.59 -1.69 -48.46
C TYR A 14 23.39 -2.42 -47.85
N ILE A 15 23.65 -3.39 -46.97
CA ILE A 15 22.63 -3.96 -46.09
C ILE A 15 22.51 -2.99 -44.91
N ALA A 16 21.48 -2.15 -44.91
CA ALA A 16 21.12 -1.36 -43.74
C ALA A 16 20.58 -2.30 -42.66
N PRO A 17 21.04 -2.22 -41.39
CA PRO A 17 20.44 -2.98 -40.32
C PRO A 17 19.00 -2.48 -40.13
N THR A 18 18.03 -3.37 -40.32
CA THR A 18 16.65 -3.15 -39.91
C THR A 18 16.64 -3.02 -38.38
N GLN A 19 16.66 -1.80 -37.87
CA GLN A 19 16.26 -1.52 -36.50
C GLN A 19 14.77 -1.85 -36.42
N THR A 20 14.43 -3.02 -35.89
CA THR A 20 13.10 -3.27 -35.36
C THR A 20 12.89 -2.29 -34.21
N ALA A 21 12.18 -1.20 -34.49
CA ALA A 21 11.61 -0.36 -33.46
C ALA A 21 10.60 -1.21 -32.69
N ILE A 22 11.02 -1.76 -31.55
CA ILE A 22 10.09 -2.27 -30.55
C ILE A 22 9.36 -1.02 -30.07
N ALA A 23 8.06 -0.92 -30.37
CA ALA A 23 7.25 0.15 -29.82
C ALA A 23 7.32 0.03 -28.29
N ALA A 24 7.78 1.07 -27.61
CA ALA A 24 7.76 1.12 -26.16
C ALA A 24 6.30 0.99 -25.71
N ASP A 25 6.04 0.08 -24.77
CA ASP A 25 4.74 -0.02 -24.14
C ASP A 25 4.46 1.31 -23.39
N PRO A 26 3.45 2.10 -23.80
CA PRO A 26 3.19 3.40 -23.20
C PRO A 26 2.71 3.29 -21.74
N THR A 27 2.39 2.09 -21.28
CA THR A 27 1.96 1.77 -19.91
C THR A 27 3.06 1.11 -19.07
N GLU A 28 4.25 0.84 -19.63
CA GLU A 28 5.37 0.28 -18.89
C GLU A 28 5.78 1.23 -17.75
N THR A 29 6.01 0.63 -16.58
CA THR A 29 6.43 1.36 -15.37
C THR A 29 7.90 1.06 -15.07
N HIS A 30 8.59 2.07 -14.55
CA HIS A 30 10.02 2.00 -14.19
C HIS A 30 10.21 2.46 -12.73
N TYR A 31 9.43 1.87 -11.82
CA TYR A 31 9.60 2.09 -10.40
C TYR A 31 10.82 1.33 -9.88
N SER A 32 11.43 1.89 -8.84
CA SER A 32 12.57 1.25 -8.17
C SER A 32 12.18 -0.08 -7.55
N MET A 33 13.14 -0.98 -7.37
CA MET A 33 12.96 -2.26 -6.65
C MET A 33 12.36 -2.09 -5.25
N GLU A 34 12.63 -0.95 -4.58
CA GLU A 34 12.03 -0.61 -3.30
C GLU A 34 10.53 -0.32 -3.43
N GLN A 35 10.14 0.53 -4.39
CA GLN A 35 8.75 0.85 -4.68
C GLN A 35 7.97 -0.39 -5.15
N CYS A 36 8.58 -1.25 -5.96
CA CYS A 36 7.96 -2.50 -6.40
C CYS A 36 7.75 -3.52 -5.27
N GLN A 37 8.17 -3.25 -4.02
CA GLN A 37 7.70 -4.02 -2.87
C GLN A 37 6.20 -3.76 -2.58
N GLY A 38 5.60 -2.77 -3.25
CA GLY A 38 4.18 -2.47 -3.21
C GLY A 38 3.71 -2.16 -1.79
N SER A 39 2.56 -2.70 -1.41
CA SER A 39 2.06 -2.57 -0.03
C SER A 39 2.93 -3.27 1.02
N ALA A 40 3.98 -4.01 0.65
CA ALA A 40 4.96 -4.57 1.59
C ALA A 40 6.16 -3.65 1.85
N MET A 41 6.28 -2.53 1.13
CA MET A 41 7.32 -1.53 1.36
C MET A 41 7.25 -1.03 2.82
N PRO A 42 8.39 -1.02 3.56
CA PRO A 42 8.47 -0.40 4.88
C PRO A 42 7.98 1.06 4.90
N TYR A 43 7.60 1.55 6.07
CA TYR A 43 7.13 2.94 6.19
C TYR A 43 8.24 3.92 5.78
N PRO A 44 7.94 4.92 4.93
CA PRO A 44 8.95 5.86 4.46
C PRO A 44 9.53 6.69 5.60
N ALA A 45 10.78 7.15 5.44
CA ALA A 45 11.40 8.04 6.40
C ALA A 45 10.61 9.37 6.51
N ARG A 46 10.36 9.78 7.76
CA ARG A 46 9.63 10.99 8.13
C ARG A 46 10.25 11.66 9.34
N THR A 47 10.11 12.98 9.40
CA THR A 47 10.64 13.86 10.43
C THR A 47 9.53 14.74 10.99
N VAL A 48 9.77 15.36 12.16
CA VAL A 48 8.80 16.30 12.75
C VAL A 48 8.54 17.52 11.85
N LYS A 49 9.51 17.88 10.98
CA LYS A 49 9.36 19.01 10.04
C LYS A 49 8.24 18.77 9.02
N ASP A 50 7.96 17.52 8.68
CA ASP A 50 6.90 17.14 7.74
C ASP A 50 5.50 17.43 8.31
N LEU A 51 5.39 17.56 9.64
CA LEU A 51 4.14 17.83 10.36
C LEU A 51 3.96 19.31 10.75
N ALA A 52 4.90 20.19 10.37
CA ALA A 52 4.89 21.60 10.75
C ALA A 52 3.57 22.32 10.37
N TYR A 53 3.15 23.27 11.18
CA TYR A 53 1.96 24.09 10.97
C TYR A 53 2.25 25.56 11.32
N PRO A 54 1.49 26.53 10.77
CA PRO A 54 1.75 27.93 11.03
C PRO A 54 1.38 28.32 12.46
N ASP A 55 2.12 29.28 13.03
CA ASP A 55 1.90 29.78 14.40
C ASP A 55 0.51 30.40 14.61
N SER A 56 -0.17 30.80 13.53
CA SER A 56 -1.54 31.34 13.56
C SER A 56 -2.63 30.28 13.81
N LEU A 57 -2.27 29.00 13.86
CA LEU A 57 -3.19 27.88 14.06
C LEU A 57 -2.76 27.03 15.26
N THR A 58 -3.70 26.78 16.17
CA THR A 58 -3.48 25.86 17.30
C THR A 58 -4.13 24.51 17.01
N PRO A 59 -3.40 23.38 17.05
CA PRO A 59 -3.99 22.06 16.93
C PRO A 59 -4.89 21.78 18.14
N VAL A 60 -6.10 21.29 17.90
CA VAL A 60 -7.10 21.04 18.96
C VAL A 60 -7.60 19.60 19.00
N TYR A 61 -7.48 18.85 17.90
CA TYR A 61 -7.92 17.46 17.84
C TYR A 61 -7.26 16.68 16.70
N ILE A 62 -7.02 15.38 16.89
CA ILE A 62 -6.55 14.46 15.85
C ILE A 62 -7.45 13.24 15.74
N ASN A 63 -7.88 12.96 14.51
CA ASN A 63 -8.39 11.66 14.09
C ASN A 63 -7.30 10.91 13.32
N HIS A 64 -6.96 9.70 13.76
CA HIS A 64 -5.93 8.87 13.13
C HIS A 64 -6.50 7.51 12.74
N VAL A 65 -6.21 7.09 11.51
CA VAL A 65 -6.45 5.71 11.04
C VAL A 65 -5.11 5.16 10.56
N GLY A 66 -4.60 4.13 11.22
CA GLY A 66 -3.31 3.52 10.90
C GLY A 66 -3.43 2.05 10.53
N ARG A 67 -2.68 1.63 9.51
CA ARG A 67 -2.36 0.24 9.25
C ARG A 67 -1.38 -0.26 10.33
N HIS A 68 -1.42 -1.55 10.61
CA HIS A 68 -0.35 -2.20 11.38
C HIS A 68 1.04 -1.93 10.77
N GLY A 69 2.08 -1.99 11.61
CA GLY A 69 3.47 -1.89 11.12
C GLY A 69 3.95 -3.11 10.32
N ALA A 70 5.19 -3.04 9.86
CA ALA A 70 5.93 -4.11 9.20
C ALA A 70 5.84 -5.44 9.97
N ARG A 71 5.67 -6.53 9.22
CA ARG A 71 5.28 -7.84 9.74
C ARG A 71 5.89 -8.98 8.96
N PHE A 72 5.88 -10.18 9.56
CA PHE A 72 6.12 -11.41 8.82
C PHE A 72 5.06 -11.66 7.74
N LEU A 73 5.42 -12.47 6.73
CA LEU A 73 4.46 -12.96 5.73
C LEU A 73 3.24 -13.59 6.41
N SER A 74 2.07 -13.46 5.80
CA SER A 74 0.80 -13.89 6.42
C SER A 74 0.69 -15.41 6.57
N SER A 75 1.38 -16.18 5.73
CA SER A 75 1.41 -17.64 5.78
C SER A 75 2.69 -18.18 5.14
N SER A 76 2.99 -19.46 5.36
CA SER A 76 4.08 -20.19 4.72
C SER A 76 3.79 -20.62 3.28
N LYS A 77 2.61 -20.31 2.71
CA LYS A 77 2.15 -20.84 1.42
C LYS A 77 3.21 -20.69 0.32
N TYR A 78 3.66 -19.46 0.08
CA TYR A 78 4.57 -19.14 -1.02
C TYR A 78 6.00 -19.63 -0.76
N THR A 79 6.51 -19.53 0.46
CA THR A 79 7.83 -20.09 0.80
C THR A 79 7.84 -21.61 0.66
N THR A 80 6.79 -22.29 1.11
CA THR A 80 6.67 -23.76 0.99
C THR A 80 6.56 -24.20 -0.48
N SER A 81 5.76 -23.50 -1.29
CA SER A 81 5.61 -23.84 -2.71
C SER A 81 6.90 -23.60 -3.49
N LEU A 82 7.61 -22.50 -3.23
CA LEU A 82 8.91 -22.21 -3.83
C LEU A 82 9.98 -23.21 -3.40
N SER A 83 10.15 -23.45 -2.10
CA SER A 83 11.16 -24.42 -1.61
C SER A 83 10.96 -25.79 -2.25
N ARG A 84 9.71 -26.28 -2.37
CA ARG A 84 9.40 -27.55 -3.04
C ARG A 84 9.87 -27.57 -4.50
N ILE A 85 9.58 -26.52 -5.26
CA ILE A 85 9.93 -26.48 -6.70
C ILE A 85 11.44 -26.29 -6.90
N LEU A 86 12.09 -25.48 -6.06
CA LEU A 86 13.53 -25.24 -6.09
C LEU A 86 14.32 -26.51 -5.72
N HIS A 87 13.90 -27.24 -4.68
CA HIS A 87 14.50 -28.55 -4.37
C HIS A 87 14.34 -29.56 -5.50
N ARG A 88 13.20 -29.56 -6.20
CA ARG A 88 13.01 -30.40 -7.39
C ARG A 88 13.93 -29.99 -8.54
N ALA A 89 14.11 -28.69 -8.77
CA ALA A 89 15.05 -28.21 -9.78
C ALA A 89 16.52 -28.57 -9.42
N ASP A 90 16.88 -28.56 -8.14
CA ASP A 90 18.21 -28.96 -7.67
C ASP A 90 18.45 -30.47 -7.84
N SER A 91 17.45 -31.30 -7.50
CA SER A 91 17.55 -32.76 -7.68
C SER A 91 17.66 -33.18 -9.15
N LEU A 92 17.00 -32.42 -10.05
CA LEU A 92 17.12 -32.57 -11.50
C LEU A 92 18.38 -31.90 -12.08
N ARG A 93 19.19 -31.23 -11.25
CA ARG A 93 20.40 -30.49 -11.65
C ARG A 93 20.14 -29.40 -12.70
N THR A 94 18.95 -28.82 -12.70
CA THR A 94 18.59 -27.70 -13.59
C THR A 94 18.71 -26.35 -12.91
N ILE A 95 18.57 -26.30 -11.58
CA ILE A 95 18.54 -25.05 -10.80
C ILE A 95 19.74 -24.15 -11.11
N SER A 96 19.50 -22.85 -11.23
CA SER A 96 20.57 -21.86 -11.45
C SER A 96 21.24 -21.45 -10.14
N PRO A 97 22.40 -20.75 -10.18
CA PRO A 97 22.98 -20.14 -8.99
C PRO A 97 22.02 -19.18 -8.27
N ALA A 98 21.26 -18.37 -9.02
CA ALA A 98 20.25 -17.48 -8.47
C ALA A 98 19.08 -18.26 -7.83
N GLY A 99 18.67 -19.39 -8.42
CA GLY A 99 17.67 -20.28 -7.81
C GLY A 99 18.14 -20.88 -6.48
N LYS A 100 19.42 -21.27 -6.36
CA LYS A 100 19.99 -21.72 -5.09
C LYS A 100 19.98 -20.63 -4.03
N GLU A 101 20.22 -19.38 -4.44
CA GLU A 101 20.14 -18.25 -3.52
C GLU A 101 18.70 -17.95 -3.10
N LEU A 102 17.73 -18.05 -4.01
CA LEU A 102 16.32 -17.92 -3.65
C LEU A 102 15.89 -19.02 -2.66
N LEU A 103 16.40 -20.24 -2.82
CA LEU A 103 16.14 -21.33 -1.87
C LEU A 103 16.66 -20.98 -0.47
N ARG A 104 17.89 -20.45 -0.36
CA ARG A 104 18.44 -19.96 0.92
C ARG A 104 17.62 -18.82 1.50
N LEU A 105 17.14 -17.90 0.66
CA LEU A 105 16.28 -16.82 1.09
C LEU A 105 14.95 -17.37 1.66
N CYS A 106 14.35 -18.37 1.01
CA CYS A 106 13.15 -19.03 1.53
C CYS A 106 13.40 -19.65 2.91
N ASP A 107 14.52 -20.36 3.09
CA ASP A 107 14.91 -20.95 4.36
C ASP A 107 15.13 -19.88 5.44
N LEU A 108 15.77 -18.76 5.09
CA LEU A 108 15.96 -17.62 5.98
C LEU A 108 14.63 -17.00 6.39
N VAL A 109 13.69 -16.80 5.46
CA VAL A 109 12.34 -16.28 5.76
C VAL A 109 11.61 -17.21 6.73
N VAL A 110 11.65 -18.52 6.50
CA VAL A 110 11.01 -19.51 7.39
C VAL A 110 11.66 -19.50 8.78
N ALA A 111 12.99 -19.52 8.85
CA ALA A 111 13.73 -19.51 10.10
C ALA A 111 13.49 -18.21 10.90
N ARG A 112 13.52 -17.04 10.23
CA ARG A 112 13.28 -15.73 10.85
C ARG A 112 11.85 -15.60 11.36
N THR A 113 10.88 -16.09 10.59
CA THR A 113 9.47 -16.10 11.00
C THR A 113 9.28 -16.99 12.23
N GLY A 114 9.92 -18.16 12.27
CA GLY A 114 9.90 -19.05 13.44
C GLY A 114 8.47 -19.47 13.85
N GLY A 115 7.60 -19.67 12.86
CA GLY A 115 6.18 -19.99 13.07
C GLY A 115 5.25 -18.80 13.36
N ARG A 116 5.77 -17.58 13.50
CA ARG A 116 4.99 -16.36 13.81
C ARG A 116 4.41 -15.68 12.58
N TRP A 117 3.86 -16.47 11.65
CA TRP A 117 3.28 -15.95 10.41
C TRP A 117 2.23 -14.87 10.69
N GLY A 118 2.36 -13.73 10.01
CA GLY A 118 1.49 -12.57 10.14
C GLY A 118 1.65 -11.75 11.42
N ALA A 119 2.61 -12.09 12.30
CA ALA A 119 2.91 -11.30 13.49
C ALA A 119 3.69 -10.02 13.14
N LEU A 120 3.49 -8.98 13.95
CA LEU A 120 4.24 -7.73 13.86
C LEU A 120 5.74 -8.00 14.12
N ASP A 121 6.62 -7.45 13.27
CA ASP A 121 8.07 -7.55 13.45
C ASP A 121 8.62 -6.37 14.28
N SER A 122 9.87 -6.51 14.75
CA SER A 122 10.65 -5.44 15.38
C SER A 122 10.67 -4.13 14.58
N LEU A 123 10.74 -4.21 13.24
CA LEU A 123 10.63 -3.02 12.38
C LEU A 123 9.26 -2.37 12.52
N GLY A 124 8.18 -3.14 12.49
CA GLY A 124 6.81 -2.62 12.63
C GLY A 124 6.54 -2.00 13.99
N MET A 125 7.13 -2.55 15.05
CA MET A 125 7.11 -1.92 16.38
C MET A 125 7.81 -0.56 16.36
N ALA A 126 8.98 -0.47 15.72
CA ALA A 126 9.74 0.78 15.61
C ALA A 126 9.00 1.84 14.77
N GLU A 127 8.36 1.44 13.67
CA GLU A 127 7.54 2.32 12.84
C GLU A 127 6.43 3.00 13.66
N GLN A 128 5.65 2.22 14.42
CA GLN A 128 4.54 2.74 15.23
C GLN A 128 5.02 3.67 16.34
N ARG A 129 6.11 3.31 17.04
CA ARG A 129 6.74 4.17 18.04
C ARG A 129 7.26 5.47 17.42
N ALA A 130 7.81 5.41 16.22
CA ALA A 130 8.34 6.59 15.54
C ALA A 130 7.20 7.55 15.13
N ILE A 131 6.10 7.04 14.58
CA ILE A 131 4.91 7.84 14.25
C ILE A 131 4.35 8.49 15.53
N ALA A 132 4.17 7.72 16.60
CA ALA A 132 3.71 8.25 17.89
C ALA A 132 4.61 9.37 18.43
N SER A 133 5.93 9.18 18.33
CA SER A 133 6.92 10.16 18.80
C SER A 133 6.88 11.45 17.99
N ARG A 134 6.71 11.36 16.65
CA ARG A 134 6.58 12.54 15.79
C ARG A 134 5.27 13.28 16.03
N ALA A 135 4.15 12.57 16.18
CA ALA A 135 2.87 13.17 16.53
C ALA A 135 2.94 13.90 17.88
N PHE A 136 3.54 13.28 18.90
CA PHE A 136 3.75 13.91 20.21
C PHE A 136 4.61 15.18 20.12
N ALA A 137 5.72 15.12 19.38
CA ALA A 137 6.63 16.24 19.21
C ALA A 137 6.00 17.39 18.40
N ALA A 138 5.22 17.08 17.38
CA ALA A 138 4.56 18.07 16.54
C ALA A 138 3.38 18.75 17.26
N PHE A 139 2.56 17.98 17.98
CA PHE A 139 1.31 18.47 18.58
C PHE A 139 1.26 18.30 20.11
N PRO A 140 2.26 18.80 20.87
CA PRO A 140 2.44 18.44 22.28
C PRO A 140 1.25 18.81 23.18
N THR A 141 0.48 19.84 22.83
CA THR A 141 -0.71 20.28 23.57
C THR A 141 -1.85 19.26 23.54
N LEU A 142 -1.88 18.38 22.53
CA LEU A 142 -2.88 17.31 22.42
C LEU A 142 -2.53 16.10 23.28
N PHE A 143 -1.30 16.01 23.78
CA PHE A 143 -0.78 14.87 24.55
C PHE A 143 -0.37 15.26 25.98
N LYS A 144 -0.77 16.43 26.47
CA LYS A 144 -0.46 16.91 27.83
C LYS A 144 -1.73 17.08 28.65
N ASP A 145 -1.86 16.28 29.71
CA ASP A 145 -3.02 16.27 30.62
C ASP A 145 -4.36 16.11 29.85
N ARG A 146 -4.34 15.22 28.84
CA ARG A 146 -5.47 14.92 27.95
C ARG A 146 -5.84 13.44 27.97
N LYS A 147 -7.04 13.14 27.47
CA LYS A 147 -7.55 11.79 27.24
C LYS A 147 -7.38 11.40 25.77
N ILE A 148 -6.98 10.15 25.54
CA ILE A 148 -6.81 9.55 24.21
C ILE A 148 -7.66 8.30 24.14
N ASN A 149 -8.37 8.13 23.03
CA ASN A 149 -9.04 6.88 22.70
C ASN A 149 -8.26 6.15 21.62
N ALA A 150 -8.10 4.84 21.77
CA ALA A 150 -7.49 3.99 20.76
C ALA A 150 -8.29 2.71 20.58
N ILE A 151 -8.60 2.35 19.34
CA ILE A 151 -9.25 1.09 19.01
C ILE A 151 -8.45 0.32 17.97
N SER A 152 -8.55 -1.01 17.99
CA SER A 152 -7.98 -1.86 16.95
C SER A 152 -8.93 -2.96 16.52
N SER A 153 -8.64 -3.56 15.36
CA SER A 153 -9.25 -4.85 15.02
C SER A 153 -8.79 -5.95 16.00
N TYR A 154 -9.43 -7.12 15.96
CA TYR A 154 -9.04 -8.27 16.77
C TYR A 154 -7.73 -8.94 16.33
N VAL A 155 -7.17 -8.56 15.17
CA VAL A 155 -6.00 -9.23 14.61
C VAL A 155 -4.75 -8.84 15.41
N PRO A 156 -3.94 -9.80 15.93
CA PRO A 156 -2.87 -9.52 16.88
C PRO A 156 -1.89 -8.42 16.45
N ARG A 157 -1.47 -8.37 15.17
CA ARG A 157 -0.56 -7.32 14.67
C ARG A 157 -1.15 -5.90 14.74
N CYS A 158 -2.47 -5.75 14.65
CA CYS A 158 -3.14 -4.45 14.80
C CYS A 158 -3.22 -4.05 16.28
N VAL A 159 -3.52 -5.01 17.16
CA VAL A 159 -3.50 -4.81 18.63
C VAL A 159 -2.11 -4.39 19.06
N MET A 160 -1.08 -5.14 18.66
CA MET A 160 0.30 -4.79 18.98
C MET A 160 0.72 -3.44 18.38
N SER A 161 0.26 -3.08 17.19
CA SER A 161 0.57 -1.76 16.63
C SER A 161 -0.06 -0.62 17.45
N MET A 162 -1.31 -0.80 17.90
CA MET A 162 -1.97 0.11 18.82
C MET A 162 -1.22 0.22 20.15
N ASP A 163 -0.81 -0.91 20.72
CA ASP A 163 -0.06 -0.95 21.98
C ASP A 163 1.29 -0.27 21.82
N GLU A 164 2.02 -0.51 20.74
CA GLU A 164 3.32 0.14 20.50
C GLU A 164 3.21 1.66 20.33
N PHE A 165 2.16 2.12 19.66
CA PHE A 165 1.88 3.55 19.55
C PHE A 165 1.54 4.15 20.91
N THR A 166 0.58 3.57 21.63
CA THR A 166 0.08 4.11 22.89
C THR A 166 1.09 4.01 24.03
N HIS A 167 1.84 2.91 24.13
CA HIS A 167 2.93 2.77 25.09
C HIS A 167 4.06 3.76 24.82
N GLN A 168 4.33 4.11 23.56
CA GLN A 168 5.31 5.16 23.29
C GLN A 168 4.82 6.52 23.79
N LEU A 169 3.53 6.83 23.65
CA LEU A 169 2.96 8.06 24.22
C LEU A 169 3.10 8.07 25.75
N THR A 170 2.82 6.97 26.46
CA THR A 170 2.96 6.92 27.92
C THR A 170 4.41 7.00 28.39
N ARG A 171 5.36 6.54 27.58
CA ARG A 171 6.80 6.73 27.82
C ARG A 171 7.25 8.18 27.67
N LEU A 172 6.65 8.92 26.74
CA LEU A 172 6.94 10.34 26.50
C LEU A 172 6.25 11.24 27.54
N ASN A 173 5.05 10.87 27.98
CA ASN A 173 4.33 11.55 29.06
C ASN A 173 3.45 10.58 29.85
N ASN A 174 3.81 10.35 31.11
CA ASN A 174 3.11 9.43 32.01
C ASN A 174 1.80 10.00 32.62
N ARG A 175 1.38 11.20 32.23
CA ARG A 175 0.12 11.83 32.65
C ARG A 175 -1.01 11.73 31.62
N ILE A 176 -0.79 11.04 30.51
CA ILE A 176 -1.83 10.82 29.50
C ILE A 176 -2.77 9.72 29.99
N GLU A 177 -4.08 9.96 29.94
CA GLU A 177 -5.09 8.93 30.13
C GLU A 177 -5.43 8.29 28.78
N ILE A 178 -5.12 7.00 28.61
CA ILE A 178 -5.37 6.27 27.35
C ILE A 178 -6.40 5.18 27.58
N TYR A 179 -7.44 5.18 26.75
CA TYR A 179 -8.50 4.17 26.74
C TYR A 179 -8.37 3.32 25.48
N THR A 180 -8.07 2.04 25.65
CA THR A 180 -7.86 1.10 24.55
C THR A 180 -8.98 0.08 24.46
N ALA A 181 -9.47 -0.22 23.25
CA ALA A 181 -10.38 -1.33 23.01
C ALA A 181 -10.09 -2.06 21.70
N SER A 182 -9.89 -3.37 21.77
CA SER A 182 -9.68 -4.23 20.59
C SER A 182 -10.78 -5.27 20.48
N GLY A 183 -11.12 -5.69 19.25
CA GLY A 183 -11.97 -6.85 19.04
C GLY A 183 -12.94 -6.72 17.87
N ARG A 184 -13.85 -7.68 17.76
CA ARG A 184 -14.85 -7.74 16.68
C ARG A 184 -15.92 -6.65 16.80
N GLN A 185 -16.11 -6.07 17.98
CA GLN A 185 -16.99 -4.93 18.19
C GLN A 185 -16.60 -3.71 17.33
N ASN A 186 -15.33 -3.64 16.91
CA ASN A 186 -14.82 -2.56 16.08
C ASN A 186 -14.91 -2.89 14.56
N ASN A 187 -15.45 -4.03 14.16
CA ASN A 187 -15.45 -4.47 12.75
C ASN A 187 -16.06 -3.45 11.80
N GLN A 188 -17.17 -2.80 12.20
CA GLN A 188 -17.81 -1.77 11.36
C GLN A 188 -16.88 -0.60 11.01
N LEU A 189 -15.85 -0.34 11.82
CA LEU A 189 -14.92 0.78 11.60
C LEU A 189 -13.59 0.32 10.99
N VAL A 190 -13.03 -0.82 11.42
CA VAL A 190 -11.66 -1.22 11.03
C VAL A 190 -11.57 -2.55 10.28
N ARG A 191 -12.71 -3.20 10.01
CA ARG A 191 -12.84 -4.43 9.20
C ARG A 191 -14.20 -4.50 8.48
N PHE A 192 -14.65 -3.41 7.87
CA PHE A 192 -16.00 -3.29 7.32
C PHE A 192 -16.30 -4.34 6.21
N TRP A 193 -15.29 -4.81 5.49
CA TRP A 193 -15.40 -5.92 4.51
C TRP A 193 -15.88 -7.24 5.13
N GLU A 194 -15.75 -7.43 6.44
CA GLU A 194 -16.29 -8.63 7.12
C GLU A 194 -17.81 -8.60 7.25
N THR A 195 -18.41 -7.41 7.18
CA THR A 195 -19.83 -7.17 7.49
C THR A 195 -20.62 -6.59 6.33
N ASP A 196 -19.95 -6.04 5.32
CA ASP A 196 -20.59 -5.46 4.14
C ASP A 196 -21.04 -6.56 3.16
N PRO A 197 -22.35 -6.75 2.92
CA PRO A 197 -22.84 -7.79 2.03
C PRO A 197 -22.60 -7.47 0.55
N GLU A 198 -22.72 -6.21 0.14
CA GLU A 198 -22.51 -5.80 -1.26
C GLU A 198 -21.06 -6.04 -1.67
N TYR A 199 -20.12 -5.77 -0.76
CA TYR A 199 -18.70 -6.07 -0.99
C TYR A 199 -18.44 -7.57 -1.15
N LYS A 200 -19.10 -8.41 -0.34
CA LYS A 200 -18.97 -9.87 -0.47
C LYS A 200 -19.53 -10.37 -1.79
N ASP A 201 -20.70 -9.88 -2.18
CA ASP A 201 -21.33 -10.22 -3.46
C ASP A 201 -20.43 -9.78 -4.64
N PHE A 202 -19.79 -8.61 -4.54
CA PHE A 202 -18.81 -8.16 -5.53
C PHE A 202 -17.58 -9.07 -5.59
N MET A 203 -17.02 -9.45 -4.44
CA MET A 203 -15.84 -10.32 -4.37
C MET A 203 -16.12 -11.73 -4.88
N ASP A 204 -17.34 -12.24 -4.71
CA ASP A 204 -17.81 -13.52 -5.24
C ASP A 204 -18.16 -13.45 -6.75
N GLY A 205 -18.25 -12.25 -7.32
CA GLY A 205 -18.59 -12.01 -8.72
C GLY A 205 -17.41 -12.21 -9.69
N GLU A 206 -17.71 -12.59 -10.93
CA GLU A 206 -16.68 -12.92 -11.94
C GLU A 206 -16.07 -11.70 -12.66
N GLU A 207 -16.70 -10.53 -12.58
CA GLU A 207 -16.34 -9.37 -13.41
C GLU A 207 -14.91 -8.87 -13.14
N TRP A 208 -14.53 -8.73 -11.87
CA TRP A 208 -13.19 -8.29 -11.50
C TRP A 208 -12.14 -9.39 -11.69
N HIS A 209 -12.53 -10.65 -11.48
CA HIS A 209 -11.67 -11.82 -11.72
C HIS A 209 -11.25 -11.89 -13.19
N LYS A 210 -12.18 -11.72 -14.12
CA LYS A 210 -11.88 -11.74 -15.55
C LYS A 210 -10.84 -10.70 -15.93
N VAL A 211 -11.01 -9.45 -15.47
CA VAL A 211 -10.05 -8.36 -15.72
C VAL A 211 -8.68 -8.71 -15.13
N TYR A 212 -8.65 -9.21 -13.90
CA TYR A 212 -7.41 -9.58 -13.23
C TYR A 212 -6.68 -10.74 -13.92
N ASP A 213 -7.39 -11.81 -14.27
CA ASP A 213 -6.81 -13.00 -14.90
C ASP A 213 -6.27 -12.68 -16.31
N GLU A 214 -7.01 -11.90 -17.11
CA GLU A 214 -6.53 -11.42 -18.42
C GLU A 214 -5.26 -10.55 -18.25
N TYR A 215 -5.19 -9.75 -17.19
CA TYR A 215 -4.02 -8.93 -16.88
C TYR A 215 -2.82 -9.78 -16.47
N VAL A 216 -3.02 -10.80 -15.62
CA VAL A 216 -1.98 -11.77 -15.24
C VAL A 216 -1.41 -12.48 -16.48
N ASP A 217 -2.28 -12.97 -17.36
CA ASP A 217 -1.85 -13.71 -18.55
C ASP A 217 -1.01 -12.86 -19.51
N SER A 218 -1.31 -11.57 -19.61
CA SER A 218 -0.61 -10.63 -20.49
C SER A 218 0.66 -10.03 -19.88
N HIS A 219 0.73 -9.86 -18.56
CA HIS A 219 1.82 -9.13 -17.90
C HIS A 219 2.79 -10.01 -17.11
N ALA A 220 2.37 -11.18 -16.62
CA ALA A 220 3.24 -11.99 -15.77
C ALA A 220 4.43 -12.56 -16.60
N PRO A 221 5.68 -12.26 -16.20
CA PRO A 221 6.85 -12.60 -16.99
C PRO A 221 7.14 -14.10 -16.97
N LEU A 222 7.20 -14.72 -18.17
CA LEU A 222 7.60 -16.12 -18.34
C LEU A 222 9.11 -16.35 -18.09
N THR A 223 9.91 -15.29 -18.05
CA THR A 223 11.38 -15.33 -17.99
C THR A 223 11.94 -15.55 -16.59
N VAL A 224 11.15 -15.34 -15.53
CA VAL A 224 11.58 -15.54 -14.13
C VAL A 224 11.85 -17.02 -13.83
N ALA A 225 10.99 -17.92 -14.31
CA ALA A 225 11.14 -19.36 -14.14
C ALA A 225 12.45 -19.91 -14.72
N PRO A 226 12.79 -19.74 -16.01
CA PRO A 226 14.04 -20.25 -16.57
C PRO A 226 15.29 -19.59 -15.97
N ARG A 227 15.20 -18.35 -15.47
CA ARG A 227 16.29 -17.68 -14.74
C ARG A 227 16.65 -18.39 -13.43
N LEU A 228 15.65 -18.85 -12.68
CA LEU A 228 15.83 -19.41 -11.34
C LEU A 228 15.89 -20.94 -11.34
N LEU A 229 15.02 -21.60 -12.10
CA LEU A 229 14.94 -23.06 -12.19
C LEU A 229 15.86 -23.66 -13.26
N GLY A 230 16.40 -22.82 -14.14
CA GLY A 230 17.20 -23.17 -15.31
C GLY A 230 16.35 -23.53 -16.53
N SER A 231 16.86 -23.25 -17.73
CA SER A 231 16.15 -23.43 -19.00
C SER A 231 15.75 -24.87 -19.34
N LYS A 232 16.31 -25.86 -18.64
CA LYS A 232 15.97 -27.29 -18.80
C LYS A 232 14.81 -27.74 -17.91
N TYR A 233 14.39 -26.92 -16.95
CA TYR A 233 13.25 -27.23 -16.10
C TYR A 233 11.95 -26.90 -16.86
N GLN A 234 11.13 -27.92 -17.08
CA GLN A 234 9.91 -27.80 -17.89
C GLN A 234 8.74 -27.33 -17.02
N LEU A 235 8.10 -26.25 -17.43
CA LEU A 235 6.83 -25.74 -16.92
C LEU A 235 5.95 -25.35 -18.11
N THR A 236 4.64 -25.45 -17.94
CA THR A 236 3.69 -24.74 -18.81
C THR A 236 3.77 -23.23 -18.56
N ASP A 237 3.28 -22.42 -19.50
CA ASP A 237 3.29 -20.96 -19.36
C ASP A 237 2.55 -20.50 -18.09
N GLY A 238 1.39 -21.11 -17.80
CA GLY A 238 0.64 -20.83 -16.57
C GLY A 238 1.44 -21.14 -15.30
N GLU A 239 2.11 -22.30 -15.23
CA GLU A 239 2.97 -22.63 -14.08
C GLU A 239 4.18 -21.70 -13.96
N ALA A 240 4.72 -21.21 -15.08
CA ALA A 240 5.82 -20.24 -15.07
C ALA A 240 5.38 -18.87 -14.55
N ARG A 241 4.17 -18.40 -14.90
CA ARG A 241 3.56 -17.19 -14.35
C ARG A 241 3.31 -17.31 -12.84
N ASP A 242 2.69 -18.41 -12.42
CA ASP A 242 2.44 -18.72 -11.01
C ASP A 242 3.74 -18.75 -10.20
N PHE A 243 4.81 -19.32 -10.77
CA PHE A 243 6.13 -19.32 -10.17
C PHE A 243 6.66 -17.89 -10.00
N GLY A 244 6.60 -17.05 -11.04
CA GLY A 244 7.02 -15.64 -10.97
C GLY A 244 6.27 -14.85 -9.90
N ILE A 245 4.95 -15.02 -9.81
CA ILE A 245 4.12 -14.40 -8.77
C ILE A 245 4.51 -14.92 -7.38
N ALA A 246 4.75 -16.22 -7.23
CA ALA A 246 5.20 -16.79 -5.95
C ALA A 246 6.56 -16.22 -5.52
N VAL A 247 7.51 -16.05 -6.45
CA VAL A 247 8.80 -15.38 -6.20
C VAL A 247 8.56 -13.96 -5.69
N TYR A 248 7.76 -13.16 -6.40
CA TYR A 248 7.40 -11.81 -6.01
C TYR A 248 6.84 -11.74 -4.58
N LYS A 249 5.87 -12.60 -4.26
CA LYS A 249 5.19 -12.63 -2.94
C LYS A 249 6.15 -12.90 -1.76
N VAL A 250 7.30 -13.53 -2.00
CA VAL A 250 8.33 -13.74 -0.99
C VAL A 250 9.33 -12.58 -0.97
N ILE A 251 9.88 -12.21 -2.13
CA ILE A 251 10.97 -11.23 -2.18
C ILE A 251 10.49 -9.81 -1.83
N ALA A 252 9.27 -9.43 -2.22
CA ALA A 252 8.69 -8.13 -1.90
C ALA A 252 8.49 -7.92 -0.39
N GLY A 253 8.29 -9.01 0.36
CA GLY A 253 8.09 -8.96 1.81
C GLY A 253 9.36 -8.94 2.65
N CYS A 254 10.54 -9.11 2.05
CA CYS A 254 11.79 -9.29 2.79
C CYS A 254 12.14 -8.09 3.68
N SER A 255 12.04 -6.87 3.16
CA SER A 255 12.36 -5.66 3.92
C SER A 255 11.44 -5.47 5.12
N ALA A 256 10.14 -5.77 4.98
CA ALA A 256 9.18 -5.72 6.10
C ALA A 256 9.46 -6.74 7.21
N MET A 257 10.29 -7.74 6.94
CA MET A 257 10.78 -8.72 7.93
C MET A 257 12.17 -8.38 8.48
N GLY A 258 12.72 -7.22 8.10
CA GLY A 258 14.10 -6.83 8.40
C GLY A 258 15.15 -7.72 7.73
N ILE A 259 14.79 -8.37 6.62
CA ILE A 259 15.70 -9.22 5.84
C ILE A 259 16.23 -8.37 4.67
N GLY A 260 17.52 -8.05 4.72
CA GLY A 260 18.21 -7.40 3.60
C GLY A 260 18.46 -8.41 2.47
N ALA A 261 17.79 -8.22 1.33
CA ALA A 261 17.97 -9.03 0.13
C ALA A 261 18.16 -8.11 -1.09
N ASP A 262 19.14 -8.44 -1.93
CA ASP A 262 19.32 -7.79 -3.23
C ASP A 262 18.37 -8.43 -4.25
N LEU A 263 17.24 -7.75 -4.49
CA LEU A 263 16.17 -8.27 -5.36
C LEU A 263 16.64 -8.48 -6.80
N SER A 264 17.65 -7.72 -7.24
CA SER A 264 18.19 -7.80 -8.61
C SER A 264 18.84 -9.15 -8.93
N GLN A 265 19.16 -9.95 -7.90
CA GLN A 265 19.64 -11.33 -8.06
C GLN A 265 18.57 -12.27 -8.59
N PHE A 266 17.29 -11.98 -8.33
CA PHE A 266 16.18 -12.88 -8.63
C PHE A 266 15.35 -12.43 -9.83
N VAL A 267 15.27 -11.13 -10.06
CA VAL A 267 14.42 -10.50 -11.08
C VAL A 267 15.11 -9.27 -11.66
N THR A 268 14.77 -8.93 -12.90
CA THR A 268 15.13 -7.66 -13.54
C THR A 268 14.15 -6.55 -13.15
N GLU A 269 14.48 -5.30 -13.47
CA GLU A 269 13.61 -4.14 -13.24
C GLU A 269 12.26 -4.25 -13.96
N SER A 270 12.25 -4.66 -15.22
CA SER A 270 10.99 -4.86 -15.98
C SER A 270 10.18 -6.03 -15.40
N GLU A 271 10.83 -7.15 -15.04
CA GLU A 271 10.14 -8.30 -14.42
C GLU A 271 9.49 -7.94 -13.07
N ILE A 272 10.17 -7.17 -12.20
CA ILE A 272 9.59 -6.79 -10.90
C ILE A 272 8.48 -5.75 -11.06
N ASN A 273 8.60 -4.81 -12.02
CA ASN A 273 7.54 -3.82 -12.28
C ASN A 273 6.27 -4.50 -12.79
N ALA A 274 6.41 -5.49 -13.69
CA ALA A 274 5.28 -6.29 -14.18
C ALA A 274 4.62 -7.13 -13.06
N LEU A 275 5.43 -7.75 -12.19
CA LEU A 275 4.90 -8.52 -11.05
C LEU A 275 4.24 -7.62 -10.00
N TRP A 276 4.80 -6.44 -9.76
CA TRP A 276 4.20 -5.43 -8.90
C TRP A 276 2.88 -4.90 -9.49
N SER A 277 2.82 -4.62 -10.80
CA SER A 277 1.61 -4.06 -11.42
C SER A 277 0.41 -5.01 -11.32
N ILE A 278 0.65 -6.33 -11.38
CA ILE A 278 -0.36 -7.36 -11.12
C ILE A 278 -0.93 -7.22 -9.71
N GLU A 279 -0.08 -7.16 -8.69
CA GLU A 279 -0.52 -7.02 -7.29
C GLU A 279 -1.21 -5.67 -7.03
N ASN A 280 -0.68 -4.61 -7.64
CA ASN A 280 -1.24 -3.28 -7.56
C ASN A 280 -2.64 -3.22 -8.18
N LEU A 281 -2.84 -3.87 -9.34
CA LEU A 281 -4.15 -3.99 -9.96
C LEU A 281 -5.12 -4.79 -9.10
N HIS A 282 -4.67 -5.90 -8.49
CA HIS A 282 -5.50 -6.65 -7.53
C HIS A 282 -5.99 -5.76 -6.39
N HIS A 283 -5.09 -4.99 -5.75
CA HIS A 283 -5.46 -4.05 -4.70
C HIS A 283 -6.44 -2.96 -5.19
N TYR A 284 -6.19 -2.39 -6.37
CA TYR A 284 -7.06 -1.40 -6.98
C TYR A 284 -8.48 -1.94 -7.20
N LEU A 285 -8.63 -3.10 -7.86
CA LEU A 285 -9.94 -3.68 -8.18
C LEU A 285 -10.73 -4.07 -6.92
N THR A 286 -10.04 -4.54 -5.88
CA THR A 286 -10.68 -5.15 -4.70
C THR A 286 -10.84 -4.18 -3.53
N HIS A 287 -10.24 -2.98 -3.57
CA HIS A 287 -10.26 -2.03 -2.44
C HIS A 287 -10.33 -0.54 -2.85
N SER A 288 -10.50 -0.22 -4.14
CA SER A 288 -10.69 1.14 -4.63
C SER A 288 -11.97 1.24 -5.47
N ALA A 289 -12.49 2.45 -5.62
CA ALA A 289 -13.50 2.71 -6.64
C ALA A 289 -12.88 2.50 -8.03
N SER A 290 -13.61 1.82 -8.90
CA SER A 290 -13.25 1.58 -10.29
C SER A 290 -14.49 1.68 -11.18
N THR A 291 -14.30 1.63 -12.49
CA THR A 291 -15.43 1.60 -13.44
C THR A 291 -16.22 0.29 -13.39
N LEU A 292 -15.69 -0.77 -12.79
CA LEU A 292 -16.43 -2.00 -12.52
C LEU A 292 -17.40 -1.82 -11.35
N SER A 293 -16.92 -1.23 -10.25
CA SER A 293 -17.74 -1.03 -9.06
C SER A 293 -17.16 0.06 -8.15
N THR A 294 -18.05 0.80 -7.50
CA THR A 294 -17.71 1.72 -6.41
C THR A 294 -17.80 1.04 -5.03
N VAL A 295 -18.39 -0.17 -4.95
CA VAL A 295 -18.61 -0.92 -3.71
C VAL A 295 -17.34 -1.09 -2.87
N PRO A 296 -16.17 -1.44 -3.47
CA PRO A 296 -14.93 -1.57 -2.69
C PRO A 296 -14.51 -0.28 -1.97
N ALA A 297 -14.89 0.90 -2.45
CA ALA A 297 -14.65 2.16 -1.73
C ALA A 297 -15.77 2.48 -0.73
N THR A 298 -17.04 2.32 -1.13
CA THR A 298 -18.19 2.71 -0.31
C THR A 298 -18.36 1.88 0.96
N MET A 299 -17.79 0.67 1.02
CA MET A 299 -17.77 -0.12 2.27
C MET A 299 -17.05 0.59 3.43
N ALA A 300 -16.21 1.60 3.15
CA ALA A 300 -15.57 2.43 4.19
C ALA A 300 -16.45 3.57 4.74
N ALA A 301 -17.68 3.73 4.23
CA ALA A 301 -18.56 4.83 4.61
C ALA A 301 -18.85 4.93 6.12
N PRO A 302 -19.04 3.81 6.88
CA PRO A 302 -19.19 3.88 8.33
C PRO A 302 -17.98 4.51 9.02
N LEU A 303 -16.76 4.20 8.57
CA LEU A 303 -15.53 4.80 9.11
C LEU A 303 -15.45 6.29 8.76
N LEU A 304 -15.75 6.69 7.52
CA LEU A 304 -15.73 8.09 7.13
C LEU A 304 -16.77 8.92 7.92
N ALA A 305 -17.98 8.39 8.10
CA ALA A 305 -19.02 9.03 8.90
C ALA A 305 -18.59 9.21 10.37
N ASP A 306 -17.93 8.21 10.96
CA ASP A 306 -17.37 8.28 12.30
C ASP A 306 -16.25 9.33 12.42
N LEU A 307 -15.38 9.45 11.41
CA LEU A 307 -14.34 10.48 11.36
C LEU A 307 -14.94 11.90 11.30
N ILE A 308 -15.96 12.11 10.46
CA ILE A 308 -16.67 13.40 10.37
C ILE A 308 -17.34 13.73 11.71
N LYS A 309 -18.08 12.76 12.27
CA LYS A 309 -18.80 12.93 13.54
C LYS A 309 -17.85 13.27 14.68
N THR A 310 -16.75 12.54 14.84
CA THR A 310 -15.83 12.74 15.96
C THR A 310 -15.04 14.05 15.87
N CYS A 311 -14.79 14.57 14.65
CA CYS A 311 -14.32 15.93 14.44
C CYS A 311 -15.37 16.98 14.85
N GLN A 312 -16.64 16.79 14.46
CA GLN A 312 -17.74 17.68 14.87
C GLN A 312 -17.95 17.69 16.39
N ASP A 313 -17.86 16.52 17.03
CA ASP A 313 -17.97 16.38 18.48
C ASP A 313 -16.79 17.05 19.21
N ALA A 314 -15.59 17.06 18.62
CA ALA A 314 -14.45 17.80 19.16
C ALA A 314 -14.68 19.32 19.09
N ILE A 315 -15.27 19.82 18.00
CA ILE A 315 -15.60 21.24 17.83
C ILE A 315 -16.70 21.69 18.81
N SER A 316 -17.71 20.85 19.05
CA SER A 316 -18.81 21.15 19.97
C SER A 316 -18.47 20.92 21.45
N GLY A 317 -17.34 20.27 21.74
CA GLY A 317 -16.94 19.89 23.10
C GLY A 317 -17.65 18.63 23.63
N ALA A 318 -18.39 17.92 22.78
CA ALA A 318 -19.03 16.64 23.12
C ALA A 318 -18.02 15.47 23.18
N ASN A 319 -16.87 15.59 22.51
CA ASN A 319 -15.79 14.60 22.56
C ASN A 319 -14.81 14.90 23.71
N PRO A 320 -14.63 14.01 24.70
CA PRO A 320 -13.69 14.21 25.79
C PRO A 320 -12.23 13.92 25.39
N TYR A 321 -11.98 13.35 24.21
CA TYR A 321 -10.67 12.94 23.74
C TYR A 321 -10.02 13.99 22.84
N SER A 322 -8.75 14.30 23.05
CA SER A 322 -7.96 15.16 22.16
C SER A 322 -7.45 14.40 20.93
N VAL A 323 -7.33 13.08 21.03
CA VAL A 323 -6.84 12.20 19.98
C VAL A 323 -7.66 10.92 19.97
N MET A 324 -8.12 10.52 18.79
CA MET A 324 -8.77 9.23 18.55
C MET A 324 -7.98 8.43 17.51
N LEU A 325 -7.47 7.27 17.92
CA LEU A 325 -6.63 6.38 17.13
C LEU A 325 -7.42 5.13 16.71
N ARG A 326 -7.36 4.75 15.44
CA ARG A 326 -7.98 3.52 14.90
C ARG A 326 -6.92 2.70 14.18
N PHE A 327 -6.69 1.46 14.61
CA PHE A 327 -5.66 0.56 14.05
C PHE A 327 -6.30 -0.61 13.29
N GLY A 328 -6.11 -0.58 11.97
CA GLY A 328 -6.67 -1.54 11.02
C GLY A 328 -5.60 -2.13 10.10
N HIS A 329 -5.98 -2.33 8.84
CA HIS A 329 -5.21 -3.04 7.82
C HIS A 329 -5.02 -2.14 6.57
N ALA A 330 -4.31 -2.63 5.56
CA ALA A 330 -4.24 -1.92 4.28
C ALA A 330 -5.66 -1.81 3.67
N GLU A 331 -6.43 -2.88 3.84
CA GLU A 331 -7.83 -3.06 3.48
C GLU A 331 -8.77 -2.11 4.26
N THR A 332 -8.30 -1.48 5.35
CA THR A 332 -9.03 -0.39 6.02
C THR A 332 -8.76 0.96 5.34
N LEU A 333 -7.52 1.20 4.93
CA LEU A 333 -7.09 2.48 4.39
C LEU A 333 -7.40 2.64 2.90
N MET A 334 -7.10 1.66 2.05
CA MET A 334 -7.35 1.81 0.60
C MET A 334 -8.79 2.22 0.28
N PRO A 335 -9.82 1.57 0.85
CA PRO A 335 -11.22 1.96 0.65
C PRO A 335 -11.55 3.35 1.17
N LEU A 336 -11.07 3.69 2.36
CA LEU A 336 -11.30 5.00 2.98
C LEU A 336 -10.67 6.13 2.15
N LEU A 337 -9.42 5.96 1.74
CA LEU A 337 -8.67 6.96 0.97
C LEU A 337 -9.25 7.12 -0.44
N SER A 338 -9.71 6.02 -1.05
CA SER A 338 -10.47 6.04 -2.30
C SER A 338 -11.80 6.77 -2.13
N LEU A 339 -12.56 6.49 -1.07
CA LEU A 339 -13.85 7.14 -0.79
C LEU A 339 -13.70 8.66 -0.57
N MET A 340 -12.61 9.08 0.07
CA MET A 340 -12.26 10.49 0.28
C MET A 340 -11.66 11.17 -0.96
N HIS A 341 -11.43 10.43 -2.04
CA HIS A 341 -10.77 10.86 -3.28
C HIS A 341 -9.43 11.57 -3.04
N LEU A 342 -8.63 11.10 -2.07
CA LEU A 342 -7.34 11.73 -1.78
C LEU A 342 -6.38 11.63 -2.97
N PRO A 343 -5.45 12.58 -3.14
CA PRO A 343 -4.51 12.57 -4.25
C PRO A 343 -3.76 11.23 -4.37
N GLY A 344 -3.84 10.61 -5.55
CA GLY A 344 -3.22 9.30 -5.84
C GLY A 344 -3.97 8.08 -5.30
N CYS A 345 -5.13 8.27 -4.66
CA CYS A 345 -5.93 7.20 -4.04
C CYS A 345 -7.26 6.93 -4.77
N TYR A 346 -7.62 7.74 -5.78
CA TYR A 346 -8.83 7.59 -6.58
C TYR A 346 -8.50 7.77 -8.05
N TYR A 347 -8.80 6.74 -8.85
CA TYR A 347 -8.56 6.72 -10.28
C TYR A 347 -9.67 5.90 -10.97
N MET A 348 -10.31 6.46 -11.99
CA MET A 348 -11.39 5.79 -12.73
C MET A 348 -10.93 5.64 -14.18
N THR A 349 -10.82 4.41 -14.66
CA THR A 349 -10.35 4.11 -16.03
C THR A 349 -11.05 2.88 -16.58
N ASN A 350 -11.20 2.81 -17.90
CA ASN A 350 -11.57 1.57 -18.60
C ASN A 350 -10.34 0.86 -19.19
N TYR A 351 -9.15 1.44 -19.03
CA TYR A 351 -7.87 0.94 -19.51
C TYR A 351 -7.06 0.48 -18.30
N PHE A 352 -7.23 -0.77 -17.87
CA PHE A 352 -6.66 -1.25 -16.60
C PHE A 352 -5.12 -1.36 -16.60
N ASP A 353 -4.51 -1.42 -17.79
CA ASP A 353 -3.06 -1.27 -18.01
C ASP A 353 -2.49 0.06 -17.53
N THR A 354 -3.28 1.13 -17.56
CA THR A 354 -2.88 2.44 -17.04
C THR A 354 -2.88 2.54 -15.51
N VAL A 355 -3.45 1.58 -14.79
CA VAL A 355 -3.60 1.64 -13.32
C VAL A 355 -2.25 1.81 -12.62
N GLY A 356 -1.22 1.08 -13.06
CA GLY A 356 0.13 1.18 -12.50
C GLY A 356 0.74 2.58 -12.57
N MET A 357 0.30 3.43 -13.51
CA MET A 357 0.79 4.79 -13.67
C MET A 357 0.14 5.79 -12.69
N HIS A 358 -1.09 5.51 -12.25
CA HIS A 358 -1.96 6.48 -11.59
C HIS A 358 -2.34 6.12 -10.15
N TRP A 359 -2.50 4.83 -9.85
CA TRP A 359 -2.83 4.32 -8.52
C TRP A 359 -1.73 3.35 -8.08
N ARG A 360 -1.06 3.63 -6.96
CA ARG A 360 0.18 2.94 -6.55
C ARG A 360 0.12 2.54 -5.10
N ASP A 361 0.01 1.25 -4.82
CA ASP A 361 -0.17 0.72 -3.47
C ASP A 361 1.00 1.04 -2.52
N PHE A 362 2.23 1.15 -3.02
CA PHE A 362 3.39 1.60 -2.23
C PHE A 362 3.30 3.06 -1.78
N TYR A 363 2.54 3.90 -2.49
CA TYR A 363 2.26 5.28 -2.09
C TYR A 363 1.06 5.35 -1.14
N VAL A 364 0.01 4.58 -1.43
CA VAL A 364 -1.26 4.61 -0.69
C VAL A 364 -1.12 3.90 0.66
N VAL A 365 -0.59 2.67 0.67
CA VAL A 365 -0.53 1.79 1.84
C VAL A 365 0.81 1.05 2.00
N PRO A 366 1.95 1.76 2.19
CA PRO A 366 3.14 1.11 2.75
C PRO A 366 2.87 0.55 4.15
N MET A 367 3.78 -0.26 4.71
CA MET A 367 3.66 -0.74 6.09
C MET A 367 3.56 0.47 7.05
N ALA A 368 2.76 0.36 8.12
CA ALA A 368 2.41 1.47 9.01
C ALA A 368 1.79 2.71 8.34
N SER A 369 1.24 2.60 7.12
CA SER A 369 0.52 3.69 6.48
C SER A 369 -0.56 4.28 7.38
N ASN A 370 -0.79 5.58 7.29
CA ASN A 370 -1.75 6.26 8.15
C ASN A 370 -2.38 7.48 7.49
N LEU A 371 -3.62 7.73 7.88
CA LEU A 371 -4.37 8.95 7.64
C LEU A 371 -4.46 9.74 8.94
N GLN A 372 -4.10 11.02 8.91
CA GLN A 372 -4.30 11.95 10.03
C GLN A 372 -5.18 13.12 9.60
N MET A 373 -6.30 13.28 10.28
CA MET A 373 -7.20 14.43 10.17
C MET A 373 -6.97 15.32 11.39
N ILE A 374 -6.31 16.46 11.19
CA ILE A 374 -5.87 17.36 12.25
C ILE A 374 -6.73 18.61 12.22
N LEU A 375 -7.50 18.82 13.28
CA LEU A 375 -8.29 20.03 13.47
C LEU A 375 -7.43 21.10 14.15
N PHE A 376 -7.49 22.29 13.57
CA PHE A 376 -6.85 23.51 14.06
C PHE A 376 -7.90 24.56 14.39
N ARG A 377 -7.59 25.42 15.36
CA ARG A 377 -8.38 26.59 15.71
C ARG A 377 -7.52 27.85 15.53
N ALA A 378 -8.02 28.81 14.78
CA ALA A 378 -7.41 30.14 14.65
C ALA A 378 -7.82 31.05 15.83
N GLU A 379 -7.09 32.15 16.02
CA GLU A 379 -7.42 33.16 17.05
C GLU A 379 -8.82 33.76 16.86
N SER A 380 -9.32 33.83 15.62
CA SER A 380 -10.69 34.26 15.31
C SER A 380 -11.78 33.32 15.84
N GLY A 381 -11.40 32.13 16.30
CA GLY A 381 -12.31 31.06 16.71
C GLY A 381 -12.70 30.12 15.56
N ASN A 382 -12.32 30.40 14.32
CA ASN A 382 -12.60 29.55 13.16
C ASN A 382 -11.80 28.25 13.23
N TYR A 383 -12.41 27.15 12.78
CA TYR A 383 -11.78 25.85 12.68
C TYR A 383 -11.33 25.54 11.26
N TYR A 384 -10.18 24.88 11.14
CA TYR A 384 -9.58 24.41 9.90
C TYR A 384 -9.20 22.94 10.04
N LEU A 385 -9.35 22.18 8.95
CA LEU A 385 -8.90 20.80 8.85
C LEU A 385 -7.67 20.74 7.94
N ARG A 386 -6.64 20.02 8.40
CA ARG A 386 -5.55 19.51 7.57
C ARG A 386 -5.64 17.99 7.50
N VAL A 387 -5.35 17.42 6.34
CA VAL A 387 -5.31 15.97 6.13
C VAL A 387 -3.90 15.58 5.70
N ASP A 388 -3.29 14.67 6.44
CA ASP A 388 -1.96 14.13 6.14
C ASP A 388 -2.10 12.65 5.77
N LEU A 389 -1.54 12.24 4.64
CA LEU A 389 -1.39 10.84 4.24
C LEU A 389 0.07 10.43 4.41
N ASN A 390 0.33 9.43 5.25
CA ASN A 390 1.67 8.97 5.59
C ASN A 390 2.56 10.14 6.07
N GLU A 391 2.00 10.98 6.95
CA GLU A 391 2.61 12.21 7.51
C GLU A 391 3.00 13.27 6.47
N THR A 392 2.45 13.19 5.25
CA THR A 392 2.58 14.23 4.22
C THR A 392 1.25 14.97 4.07
N PRO A 393 1.20 16.31 4.27
CA PRO A 393 -0.01 17.08 4.03
C PRO A 393 -0.48 16.95 2.58
N VAL A 394 -1.77 16.66 2.40
CA VAL A 394 -2.42 16.55 1.09
C VAL A 394 -3.61 17.50 1.01
N SER A 395 -3.92 17.97 -0.21
CA SER A 395 -5.18 18.67 -0.43
C SER A 395 -6.32 17.67 -0.31
N LEU A 396 -7.26 17.94 0.59
CA LEU A 396 -8.44 17.10 0.78
C LEU A 396 -9.41 17.20 -0.43
N ILE A 397 -9.52 18.37 -1.06
CA ILE A 397 -10.48 18.59 -2.14
C ILE A 397 -9.77 18.50 -3.50
N PRO A 398 -10.18 17.57 -4.39
CA PRO A 398 -9.60 17.44 -5.73
C PRO A 398 -9.60 18.75 -6.51
N GLY A 399 -8.52 19.01 -7.25
CA GLY A 399 -8.35 20.22 -8.05
C GLY A 399 -7.98 21.47 -7.25
N ARG A 400 -7.78 21.37 -5.92
CA ARG A 400 -7.28 22.46 -5.07
C ARG A 400 -5.87 22.18 -4.56
N SER A 401 -5.13 23.24 -4.24
CA SER A 401 -3.79 23.19 -3.65
C SER A 401 -3.75 23.56 -2.16
N ILE A 402 -4.90 23.94 -1.58
CA ILE A 402 -4.99 24.39 -0.19
C ILE A 402 -5.02 23.19 0.75
N ILE A 403 -4.11 23.16 1.72
CA ILE A 403 -3.99 22.07 2.72
C ILE A 403 -4.69 22.38 4.06
N TYR A 404 -5.01 23.65 4.35
CA TYR A 404 -5.80 24.07 5.51
C TYR A 404 -7.18 24.52 5.05
N ILE A 405 -8.20 23.69 5.22
CA ILE A 405 -9.55 23.94 4.71
C ILE A 405 -10.48 24.33 5.87
N PRO A 406 -11.26 25.42 5.76
CA PRO A 406 -12.27 25.73 6.78
C PRO A 406 -13.16 24.51 7.08
N TRP A 407 -13.41 24.22 8.36
CA TRP A 407 -14.09 22.97 8.77
C TRP A 407 -15.39 22.73 8.01
N ASN A 408 -16.28 23.72 7.91
CA ASN A 408 -17.56 23.56 7.22
C ASN A 408 -17.37 23.15 5.74
N THR A 409 -16.40 23.75 5.03
CA THR A 409 -16.09 23.37 3.65
C THR A 409 -15.51 21.95 3.56
N ALA A 410 -14.68 21.56 4.51
CA ALA A 410 -14.13 20.20 4.58
C ALA A 410 -15.23 19.18 4.90
N GLN A 411 -16.10 19.47 5.86
CA GLN A 411 -17.24 18.65 6.25
C GLN A 411 -18.20 18.46 5.08
N ASP A 412 -18.60 19.54 4.39
CA ASP A 412 -19.47 19.46 3.21
C ASP A 412 -18.87 18.56 2.13
N TYR A 413 -17.56 18.62 1.93
CA TYR A 413 -16.87 17.75 0.99
C TYR A 413 -16.88 16.28 1.44
N LEU A 414 -16.49 15.99 2.68
CA LEU A 414 -16.44 14.63 3.21
C LEU A 414 -17.84 13.99 3.28
N VAL A 415 -18.89 14.78 3.57
CA VAL A 415 -20.27 14.32 3.52
C VAL A 415 -20.68 13.95 2.09
N ARG A 416 -20.29 14.74 1.07
CA ARG A 416 -20.54 14.38 -0.33
C ARG A 416 -19.82 13.11 -0.79
N CYS A 417 -18.72 12.74 -0.15
CA CYS A 417 -18.03 11.47 -0.38
C CYS A 417 -18.81 10.26 0.16
N LEU A 418 -19.72 10.44 1.12
CA LEU A 418 -20.53 9.34 1.64
C LEU A 418 -21.61 8.91 0.62
N PRO A 419 -22.04 7.64 0.64
CA PRO A 419 -23.22 7.18 -0.09
C PRO A 419 -24.44 8.07 0.19
N ILE A 420 -25.28 8.31 -0.81
CA ILE A 420 -26.39 9.27 -0.73
C ILE A 420 -27.35 8.98 0.43
N GLN A 421 -27.50 7.72 0.83
CA GLN A 421 -28.35 7.28 1.93
C GLN A 421 -27.78 7.62 3.32
N MET A 422 -26.50 7.95 3.40
CA MET A 422 -25.80 8.35 4.63
C MET A 422 -25.56 9.87 4.73
N GLN A 423 -25.99 10.64 3.72
CA GLN A 423 -25.92 12.10 3.75
C GLN A 423 -27.09 12.65 4.60
N PRO A 424 -26.85 13.69 5.43
CA PRO A 424 -27.82 14.20 6.40
C PRO A 424 -29.00 14.98 5.77
#